data_AF-A0A2D9GR23-F1
#
_entry.id   AF-A0A2D9GR23-F1
#
_cell.length_a   1.000
_cell.length_b   1.000
_cell.length_c   1.000
_cell.angle_alpha   90.00
_cell.angle_beta   90.00
_cell.angle_gamma   90.00
#
_symmetry.space_group_name_H-M   'P 1'
#
loop_
_entity.id
_entity.type
_entity.pdbx_description
1 polymer ?
#
loop_
_entity_poly.entity_id
_entity_poly.type
_entity_poly.pdbx_seq_one_letter_code
_entity_poly.pdbx_strand_id
1 'polypeptide(L)'
;MSKRLHQQIAKLALEASPEEVCGVVQEGKAIRCENKASEPTQAFLIDAETYLKYVPDTIFHSHPFGVYGFSEHDIAVAANMDLISYVYVVETDTLEKWSAEKGIEVFNKVLNR
;
A
#
# COMPACT_ATOMS: atom_id res chain seq x y z
N MET A 1 -4.13 17.18 3.28
CA MET A 1 -2.91 16.55 2.71
C MET A 1 -3.16 15.12 2.25
N SER A 2 -3.92 14.30 2.99
CA SER A 2 -4.24 12.89 2.66
C SER A 2 -4.72 12.64 1.22
N LYS A 3 -5.63 13.45 0.67
CA LYS A 3 -6.19 13.23 -0.68
C LYS A 3 -5.14 13.15 -1.78
N ARG A 4 -4.07 13.96 -1.71
CA ARG A 4 -2.97 13.92 -2.70
C ARG A 4 -2.13 12.65 -2.57
N LEU A 5 -1.89 12.19 -1.35
CA LEU A 5 -1.18 10.94 -1.09
C LEU A 5 -2.00 9.74 -1.59
N HIS A 6 -3.29 9.69 -1.28
CA HIS A 6 -4.18 8.60 -1.71
C HIS A 6 -4.20 8.48 -3.24
N GLN A 7 -4.29 9.61 -3.93
CA GLN A 7 -4.23 9.65 -5.40
C GLN A 7 -2.86 9.25 -5.96
N GLN A 8 -1.75 9.55 -5.28
CA GLN A 8 -0.42 9.09 -5.69
C GLN A 8 -0.33 7.56 -5.59
N ILE A 9 -0.73 6.98 -4.45
CA ILE A 9 -0.75 5.52 -4.24
C ILE A 9 -1.62 4.85 -5.32
N ALA A 10 -2.83 5.35 -5.53
CA ALA A 10 -3.76 4.81 -6.52
C ALA A 10 -3.19 4.85 -7.96
N LYS A 11 -2.49 5.93 -8.33
CA LYS A 11 -1.84 6.04 -9.65
C LYS A 11 -0.68 5.06 -9.81
N LEU A 12 0.18 4.94 -8.79
CA LEU A 12 1.27 3.98 -8.80
C LEU A 12 0.76 2.53 -8.95
N ALA A 13 -0.36 2.21 -8.30
CA ALA A 13 -1.00 0.91 -8.42
C ALA A 13 -1.54 0.65 -9.84
N LEU A 14 -2.17 1.64 -10.47
CA LEU A 14 -2.62 1.53 -11.86
C LEU A 14 -1.46 1.36 -12.85
N GLU A 15 -0.35 2.05 -12.62
CA GLU A 15 0.85 1.97 -13.47
C GLU A 15 1.58 0.62 -13.34
N ALA A 16 1.46 -0.05 -12.18
CA ALA A 16 2.11 -1.34 -11.93
C ALA A 16 1.25 -2.55 -12.31
N SER A 17 -0.07 -2.39 -12.42
CA SER A 17 -0.99 -3.47 -12.82
C SER A 17 -0.54 -4.11 -14.14
N PRO A 18 -0.45 -5.46 -14.22
CA PRO A 18 -1.10 -6.45 -13.36
C PRO A 18 -0.31 -6.87 -12.10
N GLU A 19 0.87 -6.31 -11.83
CA GLU A 19 1.65 -6.60 -10.63
C GLU A 19 1.19 -5.75 -9.44
N GLU A 20 1.48 -6.22 -8.23
CA GLU A 20 1.39 -5.39 -7.04
C GLU A 20 2.50 -4.33 -7.03
N VAL A 21 2.12 -3.09 -6.77
CA VAL A 21 3.07 -2.06 -6.35
C VAL A 21 3.24 -2.10 -4.84
N CYS A 22 4.44 -1.81 -4.36
CA CYS A 22 4.69 -1.51 -2.95
C CYS A 22 5.61 -0.30 -2.80
N GLY A 23 5.67 0.25 -1.59
CA GLY A 23 6.57 1.33 -1.28
C GLY A 23 6.37 1.91 0.12
N VAL A 24 7.03 3.04 0.34
CA VAL A 24 7.01 3.76 1.62
C VAL A 24 6.35 5.12 1.45
N VAL A 25 5.86 5.70 2.54
CA VAL A 25 5.46 7.10 2.59
C VAL A 25 6.48 7.90 3.37
N GLN A 26 7.06 8.93 2.75
CA GLN A 26 8.01 9.83 3.38
C GLN A 26 7.58 11.27 3.11
N GLU A 27 7.52 12.09 4.17
CA GLU A 27 7.09 13.49 4.07
C GLU A 27 5.74 13.68 3.34
N GLY A 28 4.81 12.73 3.52
CA GLY A 28 3.49 12.75 2.89
C GLY A 28 3.46 12.42 1.40
N LYS A 29 4.53 11.84 0.85
CA LYS A 29 4.63 11.39 -0.55
C LYS A 29 4.79 9.88 -0.64
N ALA A 30 4.15 9.26 -1.62
CA ALA A 30 4.34 7.84 -1.90
C ALA A 30 5.62 7.65 -2.73
N ILE A 31 6.56 6.86 -2.21
CA ILE A 31 7.81 6.50 -2.88
C ILE A 31 7.73 5.02 -3.23
N ARG A 32 7.57 4.73 -4.53
CA ARG A 32 7.56 3.34 -5.05
C ARG A 32 8.89 2.66 -4.74
N CYS A 33 8.81 1.44 -4.23
CA CYS A 33 9.93 0.51 -4.11
C CYS A 33 9.82 -0.55 -5.23
N GLU A 34 10.95 -1.19 -5.54
CA GLU A 34 10.93 -2.35 -6.42
C GLU A 34 10.29 -3.52 -5.66
N ASN A 35 9.30 -4.18 -6.27
CA ASN A 35 8.71 -5.37 -5.69
C ASN A 35 9.67 -6.56 -5.88
N LYS A 36 10.23 -7.07 -4.78
CA LYS A 36 11.19 -8.19 -4.78
C LYS A 36 10.53 -9.56 -4.58
N ALA A 37 9.19 -9.64 -4.60
CA ALA A 37 8.50 -10.91 -4.45
C ALA A 37 8.83 -11.86 -5.61
N SER A 38 8.83 -13.17 -5.35
CA SER A 38 9.01 -14.18 -6.39
C SER A 38 7.82 -14.23 -7.36
N GLU A 39 6.64 -13.84 -6.89
CA GLU A 39 5.40 -13.74 -7.67
C GLU A 39 4.76 -12.34 -7.48
N PRO A 40 5.25 -11.31 -8.19
CA PRO A 40 4.80 -9.92 -8.01
C PRO A 40 3.32 -9.67 -8.30
N THR A 41 2.63 -10.59 -8.98
CA THR A 41 1.19 -10.48 -9.27
C THR A 41 0.28 -10.91 -8.11
N GLN A 42 0.85 -11.53 -7.08
CA GLN A 42 0.10 -12.07 -5.93
C GLN A 42 0.65 -11.63 -4.57
N ALA A 43 1.82 -10.98 -4.54
CA ALA A 43 2.46 -10.57 -3.32
C ALA A 43 3.41 -9.40 -3.57
N PHE A 44 3.79 -8.73 -2.48
CA PHE A 44 4.86 -7.76 -2.47
C PHE A 44 5.96 -8.10 -1.47
N LEU A 45 7.17 -7.63 -1.76
CA LEU A 45 8.30 -7.67 -0.84
C LEU A 45 9.15 -6.41 -1.00
N ILE A 46 9.31 -5.67 0.10
CA ILE A 46 10.33 -4.62 0.23
C ILE A 46 11.55 -5.29 0.87
N ASP A 47 12.70 -5.30 0.18
CA ASP A 47 13.91 -5.89 0.73
C ASP A 47 14.45 -5.11 1.94
N ALA A 48 15.28 -5.78 2.75
CA ALA A 48 15.80 -5.21 3.98
C ALA A 48 16.68 -3.98 3.74
N GLU A 49 17.45 -3.94 2.65
CA GLU A 49 18.28 -2.79 2.30
C GLU A 49 17.42 -1.55 2.02
N THR A 50 16.37 -1.70 1.20
CA THR A 50 15.42 -0.64 0.89
C THR A 50 14.65 -0.21 2.13
N TYR A 51 14.21 -1.15 2.96
CA TYR A 51 13.52 -0.84 4.21
C TYR A 51 14.42 -0.04 5.17
N LEU A 52 15.68 -0.46 5.37
CA LEU A 52 16.64 0.24 6.23
C LEU A 52 17.08 1.59 5.67
N LYS A 53 17.05 1.77 4.35
CA LYS A 53 17.33 3.05 3.71
C LYS A 53 16.28 4.10 4.07
N TYR A 54 15.00 3.73 4.10
CA TYR A 54 13.91 4.67 4.34
C TYR A 54 13.47 4.74 5.80
N VAL A 55 13.69 3.66 6.56
CA VAL A 55 13.21 3.47 7.95
C VAL A 55 11.77 3.95 8.10
N PRO A 56 10.83 3.38 7.33
CA PRO A 56 9.50 3.95 7.19
C PRO A 56 8.67 3.76 8.47
N ASP A 57 7.87 4.76 8.81
CA ASP A 57 6.75 4.63 9.74
C ASP A 57 5.46 4.22 9.02
N THR A 58 5.45 4.33 7.69
CA THR A 58 4.30 4.14 6.83
C THR A 58 4.68 3.44 5.53
N ILE A 59 3.96 2.39 5.19
CA ILE A 59 4.09 1.67 3.91
C ILE A 59 2.80 1.71 3.11
N PHE A 60 2.89 1.33 1.84
CA PHE A 60 1.72 1.06 1.02
C PHE A 60 1.97 -0.12 0.08
N HIS A 61 0.88 -0.77 -0.31
CA HIS A 61 0.86 -1.72 -1.42
C HIS A 61 -0.47 -1.66 -2.19
N SER A 62 -0.64 -2.55 -3.17
CA SER A 62 -1.87 -2.63 -3.95
C SER A 62 -2.28 -4.06 -4.24
N HIS A 63 -3.60 -4.29 -4.29
CA HIS A 63 -4.18 -5.49 -4.86
C HIS A 63 -4.68 -5.19 -6.29
N PRO A 64 -4.04 -5.75 -7.34
CA PRO A 64 -4.39 -5.46 -8.73
C PRO A 64 -5.70 -6.13 -9.16
N PHE A 65 -6.11 -7.21 -8.50
CA PHE A 65 -7.28 -8.01 -8.83
C PHE A 65 -8.16 -8.25 -7.62
N GLY A 66 -9.46 -8.44 -7.86
CA GLY A 66 -10.44 -8.67 -6.82
C GLY A 66 -10.85 -7.40 -6.07
N VAL A 67 -11.65 -7.61 -5.02
CA VAL A 67 -12.37 -6.54 -4.32
C VAL A 67 -11.96 -6.39 -2.86
N TYR A 68 -11.00 -7.20 -2.40
CA TYR A 68 -10.62 -7.27 -1.00
C TYR A 68 -9.48 -6.29 -0.70
N GLY A 69 -9.67 -5.51 0.36
CA GLY A 69 -8.63 -4.68 0.97
C GLY A 69 -7.65 -5.53 1.77
N PHE A 70 -7.32 -5.11 3.00
CA PHE A 70 -6.30 -5.80 3.78
C PHE A 70 -6.61 -7.28 4.03
N SER A 71 -5.62 -8.14 3.84
CA SER A 71 -5.64 -9.50 4.35
C SER A 71 -5.24 -9.55 5.83
N GLU A 72 -5.51 -10.68 6.50
CA GLU A 72 -5.02 -10.92 7.87
C GLU A 72 -3.50 -10.85 7.96
N HIS A 73 -2.80 -11.28 6.90
CA HIS A 73 -1.34 -11.25 6.84
C HIS A 73 -0.81 -9.81 6.79
N ASP A 74 -1.41 -8.95 5.98
CA ASP A 74 -1.01 -7.55 5.87
C ASP A 74 -1.14 -6.82 7.20
N ILE A 75 -2.26 -7.03 7.91
CA ILE A 75 -2.51 -6.44 9.22
C ILE A 75 -1.50 -6.97 10.24
N ALA A 76 -1.21 -8.27 10.22
CA ALA A 76 -0.24 -8.85 11.12
C ALA A 76 1.16 -8.26 10.92
N VAL A 77 1.60 -8.08 9.67
CA VAL A 77 2.89 -7.44 9.36
C VAL A 77 2.90 -5.99 9.84
N ALA A 78 1.90 -5.20 9.47
CA ALA A 78 1.82 -3.79 9.87
C ALA A 78 1.80 -3.63 11.40
N ALA A 79 1.05 -4.48 12.11
CA ALA A 79 0.99 -4.44 13.57
C ALA A 79 2.29 -4.86 14.25
N ASN A 80 2.94 -5.93 13.79
CA ASN A 80 4.20 -6.39 14.41
C ASN A 80 5.36 -5.44 14.14
N MET A 81 5.30 -4.66 13.06
CA MET A 81 6.32 -3.69 12.69
C MET A 81 6.00 -2.26 13.16
N ASP A 82 4.88 -2.05 13.85
CA ASP A 82 4.40 -0.73 14.30
C ASP A 82 4.26 0.29 13.15
N LEU A 83 3.69 -0.16 12.02
CA LEU A 83 3.57 0.64 10.80
C LEU A 83 2.14 1.13 10.57
N ILE A 84 1.99 2.34 10.05
CA ILE A 84 0.80 2.68 9.29
C ILE A 84 0.89 1.98 7.93
N SER A 85 -0.19 1.36 7.47
CA SER A 85 -0.21 0.71 6.17
C SER A 85 -1.37 1.21 5.32
N TYR A 86 -1.15 1.31 4.01
CA TYR A 86 -2.17 1.60 3.02
C TYR A 86 -2.25 0.45 2.01
N VAL A 87 -3.45 0.02 1.65
CA VAL A 87 -3.67 -0.88 0.50
C VAL A 87 -4.65 -0.26 -0.46
N TYR A 88 -4.28 -0.20 -1.74
CA TYR A 88 -5.17 0.23 -2.80
C TYR A 88 -5.68 -0.95 -3.62
N VAL A 89 -7.00 -1.10 -3.70
CA VAL A 89 -7.68 -2.12 -4.48
C VAL A 89 -8.06 -1.53 -5.83
N VAL A 90 -7.42 -2.03 -6.89
CA VAL A 90 -7.48 -1.42 -8.23
C VAL A 90 -8.87 -1.51 -8.85
N GLU A 91 -9.54 -2.66 -8.75
CA GLU A 91 -10.85 -2.90 -9.38
C GLU A 91 -11.97 -2.06 -8.77
N THR A 92 -11.87 -1.74 -7.48
CA THR A 92 -12.94 -1.03 -6.74
C THR A 92 -12.63 0.44 -6.47
N ASP A 93 -11.49 0.97 -6.92
CA ASP A 93 -11.03 2.34 -6.62
C ASP A 93 -11.12 2.67 -5.13
N THR A 94 -10.71 1.71 -4.30
CA THR A 94 -10.82 1.77 -2.85
C THR A 94 -9.42 1.75 -2.25
N LEU A 95 -9.15 2.69 -1.36
CA LEU A 95 -7.97 2.70 -0.52
C LEU A 95 -8.39 2.40 0.90
N GLU A 96 -7.74 1.43 1.52
CA GLU A 96 -7.82 1.22 2.96
C GLU A 96 -6.54 1.70 3.62
N LYS A 97 -6.69 2.19 4.85
CA LYS A 97 -5.59 2.58 5.71
C LYS A 97 -5.74 1.89 7.04
N TRP A 98 -4.70 1.17 7.46
CA TRP A 98 -4.63 0.57 8.78
C TRP A 98 -3.70 1.35 9.71
N SER A 99 -4.07 1.44 10.98
CA SER A 99 -3.20 1.91 12.07
C SER A 99 -3.62 1.28 13.39
N ALA A 100 -2.69 1.09 14.32
CA ALA A 100 -2.97 0.52 15.64
C ALA A 100 -4.02 1.33 16.43
N GLU A 101 -4.04 2.65 16.29
CA GLU A 101 -4.95 3.54 17.02
C GLU A 101 -6.40 3.49 16.54
N LYS A 102 -6.60 3.33 15.22
CA LYS A 102 -7.93 3.52 14.59
C LYS A 102 -8.48 2.27 13.91
N GLY A 103 -7.68 1.22 13.76
CA GLY A 103 -8.01 0.10 12.89
C GLY A 103 -8.04 0.53 11.43
N ILE A 104 -9.00 -0.01 10.67
CA ILE A 104 -9.13 0.22 9.22
C ILE A 104 -10.02 1.43 8.95
N GLU A 105 -9.49 2.39 8.20
CA GLU A 105 -10.22 3.50 7.59
C GLU A 105 -10.36 3.25 6.08
N VAL A 106 -11.57 3.36 5.54
CA VAL A 106 -11.87 3.05 4.11
C VAL A 106 -12.17 4.33 3.33
N PHE A 107 -11.55 4.48 2.16
CA PHE A 107 -11.71 5.60 1.24
C PHE A 107 -12.13 5.09 -0.14
N ASN A 108 -13.40 5.28 -0.49
CA ASN A 108 -13.94 4.89 -1.80
C ASN A 108 -13.75 5.99 -2.84
N LYS A 109 -13.72 5.61 -4.12
CA LYS A 109 -13.68 6.51 -5.29
C LYS A 109 -12.48 7.47 -5.24
N VAL A 110 -11.29 6.95 -4.96
CA VAL A 110 -10.07 7.77 -4.80
C VAL A 110 -9.72 8.53 -6.08
N LEU A 111 -9.94 7.88 -7.23
CA LEU A 111 -9.73 8.45 -8.56
C LEU A 111 -11.04 8.87 -9.25
N ASN A 112 -12.20 8.62 -8.65
CA ASN A 112 -13.55 8.85 -9.20
C ASN A 112 -13.83 8.04 -10.48
N ARG A 113 -13.41 6.77 -10.47
CA ARG A 113 -13.74 5.79 -11.52
C ARG A 113 -14.92 4.92 -11.11
#